data_AF-A0A380IEI8-F1
#
_entry.id   AF-A0A380IEI8-F1
#
_cell.length_a   1.000
_cell.length_b   1.000
_cell.length_c   1.000
_cell.angle_alpha   90.00
_cell.angle_beta   90.00
_cell.angle_gamma   90.00
#
_symmetry.space_group_name_H-M   'P 1'
#
loop_
_entity.id
_entity.type
_entity.pdbx_description
1 polymer ?
#
loop_
_entity_poly.entity_id
_entity_poly.type
_entity_poly.pdbx_seq_one_letter_code
_entity_poly.pdbx_strand_id
1 'polypeptide(L)'
;MSDILREGAEVEKQPSLFFSFLTIFQLFILNKNQNLNYNNDMNFTQDHIRELRTALKDKSLTAYHKRLQAVYLRSQKMTYKAISDLIGLSHDTIWRLVKKYEQEGLSTLIQDTRGGRHRSYLTYEEEKAFLREQFDRSALGQFVTISEMHEAYQTKIGKATTREGFYALLKRHGWRKVTPRPEHPKKADAKTILASKNKIYCQEVEKAL
;
A
#
# COMPACT_ATOMS: atom_id res chain seq x y z
N MET A 1 44.20 91.66 1.27
CA MET A 1 43.64 91.05 2.48
C MET A 1 42.61 90.04 2.02
N SER A 2 43.02 88.85 1.60
CA SER A 2 43.27 87.68 2.49
C SER A 2 42.07 87.42 3.39
N ASP A 3 41.24 86.43 3.08
CA ASP A 3 41.34 85.15 3.80
C ASP A 3 40.48 84.06 3.16
N ILE A 4 41.15 82.92 3.00
CA ILE A 4 40.69 81.61 2.56
C ILE A 4 40.33 80.82 3.81
N LEU A 5 39.10 80.32 3.94
CA LEU A 5 38.74 79.12 4.71
C LEU A 5 37.51 78.50 4.01
N ARG A 6 37.57 77.38 3.29
CA ARG A 6 37.89 75.98 3.66
C ARG A 6 36.61 75.18 4.02
N GLU A 7 36.36 74.20 3.15
CA GLU A 7 35.74 72.88 3.34
C GLU A 7 34.29 72.75 3.87
N GLY A 8 33.48 72.07 3.06
CA GLY A 8 32.19 71.51 3.47
C GLY A 8 31.37 70.96 2.31
N ALA A 9 31.97 70.17 1.41
CA ALA A 9 31.22 69.43 0.40
C ALA A 9 30.48 68.27 1.09
N GLU A 10 29.22 68.46 1.47
CA GLU A 10 28.33 67.36 1.82
C GLU A 10 28.02 66.55 0.56
N VAL A 11 28.82 65.51 0.35
CA VAL A 11 28.48 64.44 -0.59
C VAL A 11 27.33 63.66 0.02
N GLU A 12 26.09 64.04 -0.32
CA GLU A 12 24.93 63.18 -0.16
C GLU A 12 25.22 61.85 -0.86
N LYS A 13 25.54 60.82 -0.06
CA LYS A 13 25.67 59.45 -0.54
C LYS A 13 24.30 58.99 -1.02
N GLN A 14 24.06 59.10 -2.33
CA GLN A 14 23.02 58.36 -3.03
C GLN A 14 23.13 56.88 -2.61
N PRO A 15 22.07 56.26 -2.04
CA PRO A 15 22.12 54.85 -1.70
C PRO A 15 22.39 54.05 -2.98
N SER A 16 23.46 53.27 -2.97
CA SER A 16 23.89 52.47 -4.13
C SER A 16 22.70 51.69 -4.71
N LEU A 17 22.51 51.76 -6.03
CA LEU A 17 21.42 51.09 -6.77
C LEU A 17 21.33 49.57 -6.50
N PHE A 18 22.36 48.96 -5.93
CA PHE A 18 22.35 47.57 -5.47
C PHE A 18 21.48 47.35 -4.21
N PHE A 19 21.42 48.31 -3.28
CA PHE A 19 20.58 48.20 -2.09
C PHE A 19 19.09 48.41 -2.42
N SER A 20 18.77 49.24 -3.42
CA SER A 20 17.39 49.41 -3.91
C SER A 20 16.91 48.20 -4.73
N PHE A 21 17.78 47.58 -5.54
CA PHE A 21 17.41 46.35 -6.25
C PHE A 21 17.22 45.15 -5.31
N LEU A 22 18.06 45.00 -4.28
CA LEU A 22 17.92 43.90 -3.32
C LEU A 22 16.65 44.08 -2.47
N THR A 23 16.29 45.31 -2.09
CA THR A 23 15.05 45.58 -1.36
C THR A 23 13.82 45.39 -2.24
N ILE A 24 13.84 45.82 -3.51
CA ILE A 24 12.74 45.56 -4.46
C ILE A 24 12.62 44.06 -4.77
N PHE A 25 13.73 43.32 -4.86
CA PHE A 25 13.73 41.87 -5.06
C PHE A 25 13.23 41.12 -3.81
N GLN A 26 13.62 41.57 -2.61
CA GLN A 26 13.09 41.05 -1.34
C GLN A 26 11.58 41.35 -1.21
N LEU A 27 11.14 42.55 -1.63
CA LEU A 27 9.73 42.93 -1.68
C LEU A 27 8.97 42.12 -2.75
N PHE A 28 9.60 41.75 -3.86
CA PHE A 28 9.00 40.90 -4.91
C PHE A 28 8.88 39.43 -4.48
N ILE A 29 9.84 38.90 -3.71
CA ILE A 29 9.73 37.57 -3.09
C ILE A 29 8.62 37.56 -2.03
N LEU A 30 8.40 38.66 -1.31
CA LEU A 30 7.30 38.81 -0.34
C LEU A 30 5.94 39.14 -0.98
N ASN A 31 5.89 39.80 -2.14
CA ASN A 31 4.66 40.29 -2.81
C ASN A 31 4.14 39.37 -3.93
N LYS A 32 4.42 38.07 -3.85
CA LYS A 32 3.72 37.04 -4.66
C LYS A 32 2.65 36.26 -3.88
N ASN A 33 2.32 36.73 -2.67
CA ASN A 33 1.23 36.19 -1.85
C ASN A 33 0.05 37.17 -1.80
N GLN A 34 -0.59 37.42 -2.95
CA GLN A 34 -1.92 38.02 -2.98
C GLN A 34 -2.90 37.05 -3.66
N ASN A 35 -3.57 36.31 -2.79
CA ASN A 35 -4.98 35.92 -2.84
C ASN A 35 -5.51 35.10 -4.03
N LEU A 36 -5.48 33.78 -3.84
CA LEU A 36 -6.72 32.99 -3.86
C LEU A 36 -6.82 32.28 -2.50
N ASN A 37 -7.59 32.88 -1.61
CA ASN A 37 -7.78 32.46 -0.24
C ASN A 37 -8.77 31.29 -0.20
N TYR A 38 -8.24 30.07 -0.26
CA TYR A 38 -8.88 28.86 0.30
C TYR A 38 -7.93 28.27 1.35
N ASN A 39 -7.54 29.10 2.32
CA ASN A 39 -6.81 28.63 3.48
C ASN A 39 -7.81 28.06 4.48
N ASN A 40 -8.17 26.79 4.28
CA ASN A 40 -8.36 25.93 5.45
C ASN A 40 -6.97 25.83 6.09
N ASP A 41 -6.74 26.61 7.15
CA ASP A 41 -5.55 26.48 7.98
C ASP A 41 -5.60 25.10 8.64
N MET A 42 -4.88 24.17 8.04
CA MET A 42 -4.74 22.80 8.53
C MET A 42 -3.66 22.80 9.61
N ASN A 43 -4.00 22.34 10.81
CA ASN A 43 -3.05 22.22 11.91
C ASN A 43 -2.33 20.87 11.85
N PHE A 44 -1.28 20.79 11.03
CA PHE A 44 -0.34 19.67 11.12
C PHE A 44 0.44 19.76 12.45
N THR A 45 0.37 18.73 13.28
CA THR A 45 1.18 18.61 14.50
C THR A 45 2.61 18.20 14.15
N GLN A 46 3.54 18.38 15.11
CA GLN A 46 4.92 17.93 14.93
C GLN A 46 5.04 16.41 14.76
N ASP A 47 4.12 15.66 15.35
CA ASP A 47 4.05 14.20 15.20
C ASP A 47 3.72 13.78 13.78
N HIS A 48 2.78 14.46 13.11
CA HIS A 48 2.47 14.23 11.70
C HIS A 48 3.69 14.47 10.80
N ILE A 49 4.47 15.52 11.08
CA ILE A 49 5.69 15.82 10.31
C ILE A 49 6.73 14.72 10.51
N ARG A 50 6.88 14.22 11.75
CA ARG A 50 7.79 13.12 12.06
C ARG A 50 7.38 11.83 11.35
N GLU A 51 6.08 11.49 11.41
CA GLU A 51 5.50 10.31 10.75
C GLU A 51 5.73 10.35 9.22
N LEU A 52 5.39 11.46 8.57
CA LEU A 52 5.58 11.64 7.12
C LEU A 52 7.07 11.56 6.75
N ARG A 53 7.96 12.13 7.57
CA ARG A 53 9.41 12.06 7.35
C ARG A 53 9.95 10.63 7.49
N THR A 54 9.42 9.84 8.42
CA THR A 54 9.80 8.42 8.52
C THR A 54 9.28 7.62 7.34
N ALA A 55 8.03 7.85 6.90
CA ALA A 55 7.43 7.18 5.77
C ALA A 55 8.16 7.49 4.44
N LEU A 56 8.61 8.74 4.24
CA LEU A 56 9.39 9.12 3.06
C LEU A 56 10.76 8.45 2.97
N LYS A 57 11.35 8.03 4.09
CA LYS A 57 12.62 7.30 4.11
C LYS A 57 12.47 5.82 3.81
N ASP A 58 11.27 5.27 3.96
CA ASP A 58 11.03 3.85 3.77
C ASP A 58 10.99 3.50 2.28
N LYS A 59 11.90 2.61 1.86
CA LYS A 59 11.97 2.09 0.50
C LYS A 59 10.73 1.28 0.11
N SER A 60 10.08 0.62 1.06
CA SER A 60 8.86 -0.17 0.81
C SER A 60 7.72 0.70 0.25
N LEU A 61 7.69 1.99 0.63
CA LEU A 61 6.65 2.95 0.29
C LEU A 61 6.94 3.75 -0.99
N THR A 62 7.92 3.33 -1.80
CA THR A 62 8.33 4.04 -3.03
C THR A 62 7.16 4.24 -4.00
N ALA A 63 6.24 3.28 -4.09
CA ALA A 63 5.04 3.39 -4.95
C ALA A 63 4.13 4.57 -4.54
N TYR A 64 4.14 4.94 -3.27
CA TYR A 64 3.30 5.99 -2.68
C TYR A 64 4.06 7.31 -2.45
N HIS A 65 5.33 7.38 -2.87
CA HIS A 65 6.23 8.48 -2.55
C HIS A 65 5.68 9.86 -2.98
N LYS A 66 5.07 9.97 -4.18
CA LYS A 66 4.45 11.23 -4.63
C LYS A 66 3.29 11.68 -3.73
N ARG A 67 2.49 10.75 -3.21
CA ARG A 67 1.38 11.03 -2.30
C ARG A 67 1.90 11.55 -0.96
N LEU A 68 2.91 10.86 -0.42
CA LEU A 68 3.58 11.23 0.83
C LEU A 68 4.26 12.61 0.71
N GLN A 69 4.97 12.87 -0.39
CA GLN A 69 5.60 14.17 -0.65
C GLN A 69 4.58 15.29 -0.72
N ALA A 70 3.44 15.10 -1.38
CA ALA A 70 2.42 16.14 -1.50
C ALA A 70 1.87 16.57 -0.13
N VAL A 71 1.60 15.61 0.75
CA VAL A 71 1.12 15.89 2.12
C VAL A 71 2.23 16.50 2.99
N TYR A 72 3.47 16.00 2.86
CA TYR A 72 4.62 16.56 3.58
C TYR A 72 4.91 18.01 3.18
N LEU A 73 4.92 18.35 1.88
CA LEU A 73 5.14 19.73 1.46
C LEU A 73 4.00 20.65 1.90
N ARG A 74 2.77 20.11 1.98
CA ARG A 74 1.65 20.86 2.54
C ARG A 74 1.83 21.13 4.05
N SER A 75 2.39 20.20 4.81
CA SER A 75 2.69 20.43 6.24
C SER A 75 3.76 21.50 6.46
N GLN A 76 4.64 21.71 5.47
CA GLN A 76 5.60 22.83 5.42
C GLN A 76 4.98 24.16 4.94
N LYS A 77 3.65 24.26 4.86
CA LYS A 77 2.90 25.47 4.44
C LYS A 77 3.15 25.91 3.00
N MET A 78 3.59 25.01 2.11
CA MET A 78 3.67 25.33 0.68
C MET A 78 2.26 25.46 0.06
N THR A 79 2.13 26.35 -0.92
CA THR A 79 0.87 26.53 -1.65
C THR A 79 0.60 25.31 -2.54
N TYR A 80 -0.68 25.00 -2.78
CA TYR A 80 -1.04 23.88 -3.66
C TYR A 80 -0.47 24.02 -5.07
N LYS A 81 -0.38 25.25 -5.58
CA LYS A 81 0.23 25.55 -6.89
C LYS A 81 1.72 25.19 -6.91
N ALA A 82 2.48 25.62 -5.90
CA ALA A 82 3.91 25.29 -5.80
C ALA A 82 4.15 23.77 -5.69
N ILE A 83 3.30 23.06 -4.93
CA ILE A 83 3.38 21.60 -4.80
C ILE A 83 3.04 20.91 -6.14
N SER A 84 2.02 21.41 -6.85
CA SER A 84 1.63 20.93 -8.17
C SER A 84 2.78 21.05 -9.17
N ASP A 85 3.43 22.22 -9.22
CA ASP A 85 4.55 22.49 -10.13
C ASP A 85 5.78 21.62 -9.81
N LEU A 86 6.01 21.29 -8.53
CA LEU A 86 7.17 20.50 -8.08
C LEU A 86 6.99 18.99 -8.29
N ILE A 87 5.82 18.43 -7.99
CA ILE A 87 5.58 16.96 -8.00
C ILE A 87 4.86 16.51 -9.29
N GLY A 88 4.19 17.43 -9.97
CA GLY A 88 3.36 17.14 -11.16
C GLY A 88 2.02 16.50 -10.81
N LEU A 89 1.43 16.85 -9.66
CA LEU A 89 0.08 16.41 -9.26
C LEU A 89 -0.91 17.56 -9.40
N SER A 90 -2.15 17.29 -9.81
CA SER A 90 -3.16 18.35 -9.88
C SER A 90 -3.52 18.91 -8.50
N HIS A 91 -3.90 20.18 -8.46
CA HIS A 91 -4.38 20.87 -7.25
C HIS A 91 -5.39 20.02 -6.46
N ASP A 92 -6.43 19.53 -7.15
CA ASP A 92 -7.50 18.74 -6.56
C ASP A 92 -7.02 17.38 -6.01
N THR A 93 -6.04 16.76 -6.65
CA THR A 93 -5.43 15.53 -6.13
C THR A 93 -4.69 15.81 -4.83
N ILE A 94 -3.91 16.89 -4.77
CA ILE A 94 -3.18 17.28 -3.56
C ILE A 94 -4.16 17.59 -2.43
N TRP A 95 -5.21 18.37 -2.72
CA TRP A 95 -6.26 18.69 -1.75
C TRP A 95 -6.94 17.43 -1.19
N ARG A 96 -7.33 16.48 -2.06
CA ARG A 96 -7.93 15.21 -1.63
C ARG A 96 -6.98 14.37 -0.77
N LEU A 97 -5.70 14.30 -1.12
CA LEU A 97 -4.71 13.55 -0.34
C LEU A 97 -4.53 14.14 1.05
N VAL A 98 -4.43 15.47 1.14
CA VAL A 98 -4.31 16.19 2.42
C VAL A 98 -5.55 15.96 3.28
N LYS A 99 -6.75 16.05 2.70
CA LYS A 99 -8.00 15.80 3.42
C LYS A 99 -8.16 14.35 3.90
N LYS A 100 -7.77 13.38 3.09
CA LYS A 100 -7.77 11.97 3.50
C LYS A 100 -6.80 11.70 4.65
N TYR A 101 -5.59 12.26 4.56
CA TYR A 101 -4.61 12.13 5.63
C TYR A 101 -5.09 12.75 6.95
N GLU A 102 -5.79 13.89 6.89
CA GLU A 102 -6.39 14.51 8.08
C GLU A 102 -7.44 13.62 8.77
N GLN A 103 -8.26 12.93 7.98
CA GLN A 103 -9.37 12.13 8.50
C GLN A 103 -8.94 10.77 9.06
N GLU A 104 -7.99 10.11 8.39
CA GLU A 104 -7.70 8.68 8.58
C GLU A 104 -6.19 8.39 8.75
N GLY A 105 -5.33 9.41 8.62
CA GLY A 105 -3.89 9.30 8.83
C GLY A 105 -3.12 8.66 7.67
N LEU A 106 -1.90 8.19 7.97
CA LEU A 106 -0.93 7.68 6.99
C LEU A 106 -1.42 6.46 6.19
N SER A 107 -2.26 5.62 6.81
CA SER A 107 -2.79 4.39 6.21
C SER A 107 -3.42 4.64 4.83
N THR A 108 -4.12 5.76 4.67
CA THR A 108 -4.80 6.14 3.43
C THR A 108 -3.87 6.49 2.28
N LEU A 109 -2.66 6.96 2.59
CA LEU A 109 -1.69 7.32 1.57
C LEU A 109 -1.01 6.08 0.99
N ILE A 110 -0.92 5.03 1.80
CA ILE A 110 -0.23 3.76 1.51
C ILE A 110 -1.19 2.69 0.97
N GLN A 111 -2.50 2.85 1.15
CA GLN A 111 -3.48 1.90 0.63
C GLN A 111 -3.91 2.27 -0.78
N ASP A 112 -3.86 1.29 -1.70
CA ASP A 112 -4.58 1.37 -2.97
C ASP A 112 -5.96 0.74 -2.82
N THR A 113 -6.99 1.54 -3.08
CA THR A 113 -8.39 1.09 -3.10
C THR A 113 -8.80 0.46 -4.44
N ARG A 114 -7.84 0.26 -5.34
CA ARG A 114 -8.11 -0.27 -6.68
C ARG A 114 -8.11 -1.79 -6.67
N GLY A 115 -9.15 -2.35 -7.27
CA GLY A 115 -9.34 -3.80 -7.38
C GLY A 115 -10.08 -4.38 -6.18
N GLY A 116 -10.12 -5.70 -6.12
CA GLY A 116 -10.85 -6.42 -5.08
C GLY A 116 -12.16 -7.02 -5.56
N ARG A 117 -13.00 -7.39 -4.59
CA ARG A 117 -14.11 -8.31 -4.77
C ARG A 117 -15.44 -7.57 -4.95
N HIS A 118 -15.56 -6.78 -6.01
CA HIS A 118 -16.77 -5.97 -6.25
C HIS A 118 -17.91 -6.72 -6.94
N ARG A 119 -17.61 -7.77 -7.71
CA ARG A 119 -18.59 -8.52 -8.51
C ARG A 119 -18.86 -9.94 -7.98
N SER A 120 -18.66 -10.15 -6.68
CA SER A 120 -18.96 -11.45 -6.08
C SER A 120 -20.45 -11.65 -5.81
N TYR A 121 -20.93 -12.85 -6.05
CA TYR A 121 -22.32 -13.23 -5.74
C TYR A 121 -22.57 -13.43 -4.24
N LEU A 122 -21.57 -13.90 -3.50
CA LEU A 122 -21.63 -14.12 -2.05
C LEU A 122 -20.43 -13.43 -1.37
N THR A 123 -20.60 -13.04 -0.12
CA THR A 123 -19.49 -12.56 0.71
C THR A 123 -18.49 -13.68 1.00
N TYR A 124 -17.28 -13.32 1.46
CA TYR A 124 -16.26 -14.32 1.79
C TYR A 124 -16.75 -15.29 2.88
N GLU A 125 -17.50 -14.79 3.86
CA GLU A 125 -18.05 -15.55 4.97
C GLU A 125 -19.19 -16.47 4.53
N GLU A 126 -20.10 -15.98 3.68
CA GLU A 126 -21.21 -16.77 3.15
C GLU A 126 -20.74 -17.97 2.33
N GLU A 127 -19.69 -17.81 1.52
CA GLU A 127 -19.12 -18.94 0.79
C GLU A 127 -18.40 -19.90 1.70
N LYS A 128 -17.73 -19.40 2.75
CA LYS A 128 -17.10 -20.27 3.75
C LYS A 128 -18.18 -21.10 4.47
N ALA A 129 -19.32 -20.50 4.78
CA ALA A 129 -20.47 -21.20 5.35
C ALA A 129 -21.05 -22.23 4.37
N PHE A 130 -21.21 -21.87 3.09
CA PHE A 130 -21.63 -22.81 2.04
C PHE A 130 -20.70 -24.01 1.91
N LEU A 131 -19.39 -23.77 1.86
CA LEU A 131 -18.40 -24.85 1.70
C LEU A 131 -18.32 -25.75 2.94
N ARG A 132 -18.51 -25.20 4.15
CA ARG A 132 -18.61 -25.98 5.39
C ARG A 132 -19.83 -26.90 5.35
N GLU A 133 -20.99 -26.39 4.96
CA GLU A 133 -22.21 -27.19 4.83
C GLU A 133 -22.02 -28.38 3.86
N GLN A 134 -21.36 -28.15 2.72
CA GLN A 134 -21.06 -29.23 1.77
C GLN A 134 -20.03 -30.23 2.34
N PHE A 135 -19.08 -29.77 3.14
CA PHE A 135 -18.10 -30.64 3.80
C PHE A 135 -18.77 -31.53 4.85
N ASP A 136 -19.67 -30.99 5.66
CA ASP A 136 -20.40 -31.74 6.70
C ASP A 136 -21.28 -32.83 6.07
N ARG A 137 -21.94 -32.54 4.93
CA ARG A 137 -22.67 -33.54 4.15
C ARG A 137 -21.75 -34.64 3.63
N SER A 138 -20.55 -34.29 3.18
CA SER A 138 -19.58 -35.28 2.71
C SER A 138 -19.05 -36.16 3.84
N ALA A 139 -18.87 -35.61 5.04
CA ALA A 139 -18.47 -36.36 6.23
C ALA A 139 -19.51 -37.43 6.63
N LEU A 140 -20.79 -37.24 6.26
CA LEU A 140 -21.85 -38.23 6.44
C LEU A 140 -21.84 -39.36 5.39
N GLY A 141 -20.77 -39.47 4.59
CA GLY A 141 -20.59 -40.54 3.61
C GLY A 141 -21.21 -40.27 2.23
N GLN A 142 -21.70 -39.05 2.00
CA GLN A 142 -22.17 -38.64 0.67
C GLN A 142 -20.99 -38.21 -0.20
N PHE A 143 -20.81 -38.86 -1.36
CA PHE A 143 -19.84 -38.41 -2.35
C PHE A 143 -20.37 -37.15 -3.01
N VAL A 144 -19.93 -35.98 -2.55
CA VAL A 144 -20.32 -34.70 -3.14
C VAL A 144 -19.43 -34.42 -4.35
N THR A 145 -19.99 -34.51 -5.56
CA THR A 145 -19.22 -34.20 -6.77
C THR A 145 -19.12 -32.69 -7.01
N ILE A 146 -18.09 -32.25 -7.74
CA ILE A 146 -17.91 -30.82 -8.07
C ILE A 146 -19.09 -30.28 -8.88
N SER A 147 -19.71 -31.11 -9.72
CA SER A 147 -20.91 -30.74 -10.48
C SER A 147 -22.09 -30.46 -9.55
N GLU A 148 -22.36 -31.34 -8.59
CA GLU A 148 -23.43 -31.16 -7.59
C GLU A 148 -23.19 -29.91 -6.73
N MET A 149 -21.95 -29.66 -6.28
CA MET A 149 -21.65 -28.44 -5.53
C MET A 149 -21.88 -27.19 -6.38
N HIS A 150 -21.57 -27.25 -7.67
CA HIS A 150 -21.78 -26.12 -8.58
C HIS A 150 -23.27 -25.86 -8.81
N GLU A 151 -24.08 -26.90 -8.92
CA GLU A 151 -25.54 -26.78 -8.98
C GLU A 151 -26.12 -26.20 -7.69
N ALA A 152 -25.73 -26.74 -6.52
CA ALA A 152 -26.15 -26.23 -5.22
C ALA A 152 -25.75 -24.75 -5.01
N TYR A 153 -24.57 -24.37 -5.52
CA TYR A 153 -24.11 -22.98 -5.51
C TYR A 153 -24.99 -22.07 -6.39
N GLN A 154 -25.35 -22.52 -7.59
CA GLN A 154 -26.26 -21.78 -8.47
C GLN A 154 -27.65 -21.64 -7.86
N THR A 155 -28.19 -22.69 -7.24
CA THR A 155 -29.47 -22.64 -6.52
C THR A 155 -29.43 -21.63 -5.37
N LYS A 156 -28.34 -21.60 -4.60
CA LYS A 156 -28.17 -20.67 -3.48
C LYS A 156 -28.13 -19.20 -3.93
N ILE A 157 -27.54 -18.92 -5.09
CA ILE A 157 -27.41 -17.56 -5.63
C ILE A 157 -28.63 -17.17 -6.49
N GLY A 158 -29.36 -18.14 -7.01
CA GLY A 158 -30.46 -17.93 -7.96
C GLY A 158 -30.00 -17.42 -9.33
N LYS A 159 -28.73 -17.63 -9.71
CA LYS A 159 -28.16 -17.21 -11.00
C LYS A 159 -27.28 -18.29 -11.60
N ALA A 160 -27.29 -18.36 -12.93
CA ALA A 160 -26.33 -19.18 -13.66
C ALA A 160 -24.91 -18.61 -13.47
N THR A 161 -23.97 -19.48 -13.11
CA THR A 161 -22.57 -19.11 -12.89
C THR A 161 -21.66 -19.99 -13.75
N THR A 162 -20.52 -19.45 -14.17
CA THR A 162 -19.54 -20.22 -14.93
C THR A 162 -18.82 -21.22 -14.02
N ARG A 163 -18.49 -22.38 -14.59
CA ARG A 163 -17.73 -23.43 -13.87
C ARG A 163 -16.34 -22.93 -13.46
N GLU A 164 -15.71 -22.08 -14.28
CA GLU A 164 -14.45 -21.40 -13.97
C GLU A 164 -14.56 -20.49 -12.74
N GLY A 165 -15.63 -19.71 -12.63
CA GLY A 165 -15.88 -18.86 -11.45
C GLY A 165 -16.04 -19.70 -10.18
N PHE A 166 -16.70 -20.86 -10.29
CA PHE A 166 -16.82 -21.80 -9.19
C PHE A 166 -15.47 -22.45 -8.83
N TYR A 167 -14.64 -22.84 -9.80
CA TYR A 167 -13.28 -23.32 -9.53
C TYR A 167 -12.40 -22.25 -8.90
N ALA A 168 -12.51 -20.99 -9.33
CA ALA A 168 -11.80 -19.87 -8.73
C ALA A 168 -12.23 -19.67 -7.27
N LEU A 169 -13.52 -19.81 -6.95
CA LEU A 169 -14.07 -19.79 -5.59
C LEU A 169 -13.46 -20.91 -4.73
N LEU A 170 -13.41 -22.14 -5.23
CA LEU A 170 -12.81 -23.26 -4.50
C LEU A 170 -11.31 -23.00 -4.21
N LYS A 171 -10.56 -22.59 -5.23
CA LYS A 171 -9.12 -22.34 -5.13
C LYS A 171 -8.76 -21.32 -4.05
N ARG A 172 -9.51 -20.21 -3.95
CA ARG A 172 -9.27 -19.16 -2.95
C ARG A 172 -9.67 -19.53 -1.52
N HIS A 173 -10.54 -20.53 -1.35
CA HIS A 173 -10.84 -21.14 -0.06
C HIS A 173 -9.89 -22.30 0.28
N GLY A 174 -8.81 -22.47 -0.49
CA GLY A 174 -7.78 -23.48 -0.22
C GLY A 174 -8.14 -24.89 -0.68
N TRP A 175 -9.22 -25.07 -1.43
CA TRP A 175 -9.60 -26.38 -1.97
C TRP A 175 -8.65 -26.75 -3.10
N ARG A 176 -7.92 -27.85 -2.90
CA ARG A 176 -6.99 -28.41 -3.89
C ARG A 176 -7.49 -29.75 -4.39
N LYS A 177 -7.29 -30.03 -5.68
CA LYS A 177 -7.47 -31.37 -6.23
C LYS A 177 -6.37 -32.26 -5.65
N VAL A 178 -6.73 -33.15 -4.72
CA VAL A 178 -5.81 -34.16 -4.19
C VAL A 178 -5.84 -35.34 -5.13
N THR A 179 -4.80 -35.48 -5.95
CA THR A 179 -4.57 -36.73 -6.67
C THR A 179 -3.80 -37.67 -5.75
N PRO A 180 -4.29 -38.89 -5.49
CA PRO A 180 -3.51 -39.88 -4.75
C PRO A 180 -2.18 -40.09 -5.47
N ARG A 181 -1.10 -40.24 -4.69
CA ARG A 181 0.22 -40.49 -5.27
C ARG A 181 0.13 -41.77 -6.10
N PRO A 182 0.52 -41.77 -7.39
CA PRO A 182 0.50 -42.98 -8.20
C PRO A 182 1.32 -44.07 -7.50
N GLU A 183 0.67 -45.19 -7.17
CA GLU A 183 1.35 -46.35 -6.62
C GLU A 183 1.66 -47.32 -7.76
N HIS A 184 2.90 -47.80 -7.81
CA HIS A 184 3.28 -48.80 -8.80
C HIS A 184 2.53 -50.12 -8.49
N PRO A 185 1.95 -50.82 -9.48
CA PRO A 185 1.18 -52.04 -9.24
C PRO A 185 1.96 -53.17 -8.57
N LYS A 186 3.30 -53.14 -8.64
CA LYS A 186 4.20 -54.06 -7.91
C LYS A 186 4.81 -53.45 -6.64
N LYS A 187 4.11 -52.53 -5.97
CA LYS A 187 4.60 -51.96 -4.71
C LYS A 187 4.61 -53.06 -3.64
N ALA A 188 5.77 -53.28 -3.02
CA ALA A 188 5.93 -54.24 -1.94
C ALA A 188 5.11 -53.82 -0.70
N ASP A 189 4.68 -54.80 0.09
CA ASP A 189 3.92 -54.55 1.31
C ASP A 189 4.64 -53.59 2.27
N ALA A 190 3.86 -52.81 3.03
CA ALA A 190 4.37 -51.80 3.96
C ALA A 190 5.41 -52.37 4.95
N LYS A 191 5.24 -53.64 5.35
CA LYS A 191 6.15 -54.39 6.24
C LYS A 191 7.52 -54.64 5.59
N THR A 192 7.53 -54.98 4.30
CA THR A 192 8.74 -55.23 3.50
C THR A 192 9.50 -53.94 3.22
N ILE A 193 8.78 -52.84 2.97
CA ILE A 193 9.37 -51.50 2.81
C ILE A 193 10.02 -51.04 4.11
N LEU A 194 9.37 -51.24 5.27
CA LEU A 194 9.92 -50.87 6.59
C LEU A 194 11.18 -51.68 6.92
N ALA A 195 11.17 -52.99 6.67
CA ALA A 195 12.33 -53.86 6.91
C ALA A 195 13.54 -53.48 6.03
N SER A 196 13.32 -53.09 4.77
CA SER A 196 14.42 -52.67 3.88
C SER A 196 15.05 -51.33 4.25
N LYS A 197 14.30 -50.44 4.91
CA LYS A 197 14.77 -49.12 5.35
C LYS A 197 15.58 -49.16 6.65
N ASN A 198 15.35 -50.16 7.51
CA ASN A 198 16.07 -50.34 8.77
C ASN A 198 17.45 -51.02 8.58
N LYS A 199 18.04 -50.97 7.38
CA LYS A 199 19.30 -51.66 7.02
C LYS A 199 20.57 -51.06 7.64
N ILE A 200 20.47 -50.04 8.50
CA ILE A 200 21.58 -49.66 9.39
C ILE A 200 21.38 -50.45 10.70
N TYR A 201 21.76 -51.72 10.69
CA TYR A 201 22.11 -52.44 11.91
C TYR A 201 23.60 -52.72 11.80
N CYS A 202 24.40 -51.99 12.57
CA CYS A 202 25.76 -52.41 12.88
C CYS A 202 25.64 -53.77 13.58
N GLN A 203 26.18 -54.81 12.97
CA GLN A 203 26.37 -56.07 13.68
C GLN A 203 27.39 -55.77 14.79
N GLU A 204 26.93 -55.80 16.05
CA GLU A 204 27.83 -55.96 17.17
C GLU A 204 28.59 -57.26 16.91
N VAL A 205 29.91 -57.13 16.72
CA VAL A 205 30.80 -58.26 16.56
C VAL A 205 30.76 -59.02 17.88
N GLU A 206 30.07 -60.16 17.92
CA GLU A 206 30.25 -61.15 18.97
C GLU A 206 31.71 -61.60 18.94
N LYS A 207 32.54 -61.01 19.79
CA LYS A 207 33.84 -61.58 20.14
C LYS A 207 33.58 -62.75 21.08
N ALA A 208 33.64 -63.96 20.53
CA ALA A 208 33.82 -65.17 21.30
C ALA A 208 35.31 -65.35 21.64
N LEU A 209 35.55 -65.70 22.92
CA LEU A 209 36.77 -66.16 23.60
C LEU A 209 37.83 -65.10 23.97
#